data_AF-A0A9D6AUB5-F1
#
_entry.id   AF-A0A9D6AUB5-F1
#
_cell.length_a   1.000
_cell.length_b   1.000
_cell.length_c   1.000
_cell.angle_alpha   90.00
_cell.angle_beta   90.00
_cell.angle_gamma   90.00
#
_symmetry.space_group_name_H-M   'P 1'
#
loop_
_entity.id
_entity.type
_entity.pdbx_description
1 polymer ?
#
loop_
_entity_poly.entity_id
_entity_poly.type
_entity_poly.pdbx_seq_one_letter_code
_entity_poly.pdbx_strand_id
1 'polypeptide(L)' 'MTTVNTTTTPATGNPSILARQQAIENALTTALYFIRLPHTESGLKAATGRAIRAASMLKQACAEAHNGGAA' A
#
# COMPACT_ATOMS: atom_id res chain seq x y z
N MET A 1 20.10 -38.79 9.11
CA MET A 1 19.61 -37.66 9.94
C MET A 1 19.39 -36.50 8.98
N THR A 2 18.15 -36.25 8.56
CA THR A 2 17.81 -35.27 7.52
C THR A 2 17.23 -34.03 8.17
N THR A 3 17.91 -32.90 8.06
CA THR A 3 17.51 -31.62 8.65
C THR A 3 16.48 -30.95 7.73
N VAL A 4 15.25 -30.76 8.22
CA VAL A 4 14.18 -30.05 7.49
C VAL A 4 14.29 -28.56 7.83
N ASN A 5 14.71 -27.74 6.86
CA ASN A 5 14.65 -26.28 7.00
C ASN A 5 13.20 -25.82 6.85
N THR A 6 12.52 -25.54 7.96
CA THR A 6 11.23 -24.85 7.93
C THR A 6 11.46 -23.37 7.68
N THR A 7 11.31 -22.94 6.43
CA THR A 7 11.21 -21.52 6.09
C THR A 7 9.97 -20.96 6.76
N THR A 8 10.13 -20.29 7.90
CA THR A 8 9.07 -19.47 8.48
C THR A 8 8.82 -18.31 7.52
N THR A 9 7.74 -18.39 6.75
CA THR A 9 7.16 -17.23 6.06
C THR A 9 7.09 -16.10 7.08
N PRO A 10 7.74 -14.95 6.87
CA PRO A 10 7.57 -13.84 7.78
C PRO A 10 6.08 -13.53 7.82
N ALA A 11 5.48 -13.67 9.01
CA ALA A 11 4.14 -13.18 9.23
C ALA A 11 4.23 -11.68 8.95
N THR A 12 3.81 -11.28 7.75
CA THR A 12 3.53 -9.89 7.42
C THR A 12 2.37 -9.52 8.32
N GLY A 13 2.68 -9.20 9.58
CA GLY A 13 1.71 -8.73 10.55
C GLY A 13 0.95 -7.62 9.88
N ASN A 14 -0.38 -7.74 9.89
CA ASN A 14 -1.23 -6.78 9.21
C ASN A 14 -0.78 -5.38 9.66
N PRO A 15 -0.26 -4.52 8.76
CA PRO A 15 0.34 -3.26 9.18
C PRO A 15 -0.72 -2.53 9.98
N SER A 16 -0.33 -1.99 11.15
CA SER A 16 -1.25 -1.26 12.00
C SER A 16 -2.03 -0.24 11.17
N ILE A 17 -3.27 0.05 11.57
CA ILE A 17 -4.14 0.99 10.83
C ILE A 17 -3.37 2.29 10.55
N LEU A 18 -2.57 2.75 11.51
CA LEU A 18 -1.71 3.92 11.37
C LEU A 18 -0.59 3.75 10.32
N ALA A 19 0.13 2.63 10.32
CA ALA A 19 1.17 2.37 9.32
C ALA A 19 0.60 2.29 7.89
N ARG A 20 -0.62 1.74 7.75
CA ARG A 20 -1.34 1.68 6.48
C ARG A 20 -1.80 3.06 6.02
N GLN A 21 -2.38 3.86 6.92
CA GLN A 21 -2.78 5.24 6.68
C GLN A 21 -1.58 6.06 6.17
N GLN A 22 -0.45 5.99 6.88
CA GLN A 22 0.78 6.70 6.50
C GLN A 22 1.30 6.28 5.12
N ALA A 23 1.22 5.00 4.78
CA ALA A 23 1.62 4.51 3.47
C ALA A 23 0.69 4.99 2.33
N ILE A 24 -0.62 5.09 2.59
CA ILE A 24 -1.60 5.66 1.65
C ILE A 24 -1.29 7.15 1.42
N GLU A 25 -1.10 7.92 2.49
CA GLU A 25 -0.81 9.35 2.42
C GLU A 25 0.50 9.63 1.68
N ASN A 26 1.56 8.88 1.97
CA ASN A 26 2.84 9.03 1.25
C ASN A 26 2.71 8.73 -0.25
N ALA A 27 1.96 7.69 -0.61
CA ALA A 27 1.72 7.33 -2.01
C ALA A 27 0.95 8.44 -2.74
N LEU A 28 -0.09 9.01 -2.11
CA LEU A 28 -0.88 10.11 -2.67
C LEU A 28 -0.06 11.40 -2.81
N THR A 29 0.66 11.79 -1.76
CA THR A 29 1.53 12.98 -1.79
C THR A 29 2.54 12.89 -2.92
N THR A 30 3.13 11.71 -3.13
CA THR A 30 4.10 11.56 -4.21
C THR A 30 3.44 11.52 -5.59
N ALA A 31 2.23 10.97 -5.71
CA ALA A 31 1.48 11.04 -6.96
C ALA A 31 1.16 12.50 -7.34
N LEU A 32 0.72 13.30 -6.37
CA LEU A 32 0.45 14.73 -6.56
C LEU A 32 1.72 15.53 -6.89
N TYR A 33 2.86 15.16 -6.29
CA TYR A 33 4.15 15.74 -6.65
C TYR A 33 4.47 15.54 -8.13
N PHE A 34 4.33 14.32 -8.67
CA PHE A 34 4.58 14.04 -10.08
C PHE A 34 3.60 14.75 -11.02
N ILE A 35 2.37 15.00 -10.59
CA ILE A 35 1.38 15.79 -11.35
C ILE A 35 1.77 17.27 -11.40
N ARG A 36 2.41 17.81 -10.35
CA ARG A 36 2.85 19.21 -10.30
C ARG A 36 4.12 19.49 -11.10
N LEU A 37 4.89 18.46 -11.44
CA LEU A 37 6.04 18.59 -12.32
C LEU A 37 5.60 18.79 -13.78
N PRO A 38 6.48 19.35 -14.65
CA PRO A 38 6.22 19.41 -16.09
C PRO A 38 5.77 18.05 -16.61
N HIS A 39 4.61 18.02 -17.28
CA HIS A 39 3.97 16.79 -17.69
C HIS A 39 4.81 16.05 -18.74
N THR A 40 5.54 15.05 -18.26
CA THR A 40 6.25 14.08 -19.09
C THR A 40 5.49 12.76 -19.01
N GLU A 41 5.53 11.96 -20.08
CA GLU A 41 4.86 10.66 -20.11
C GLU A 41 5.31 9.76 -18.94
N SER A 42 6.61 9.77 -18.62
CA SER A 42 7.17 9.03 -17.48
C SER A 42 6.65 9.52 -16.14
N GLY A 43 6.55 10.84 -15.94
CA GLY A 43 5.96 11.45 -14.74
C GLY A 43 4.49 11.09 -14.56
N LEU A 44 3.70 11.12 -15.64
CA LEU A 44 2.29 10.72 -15.61
C LEU A 44 2.12 9.23 -15.29
N LYS A 45 2.96 8.36 -15.87
CA LYS A 45 2.98 6.92 -15.54
C LYS A 45 3.34 6.67 -14.07
N ALA A 46 4.35 7.38 -13.55
CA ALA A 46 4.75 7.29 -12.15
C ALA A 46 3.67 7.78 -11.19
N ALA A 47 3.01 8.90 -11.50
CA ALA A 47 1.88 9.42 -10.74
C ALA A 47 0.72 8.40 -10.70
N THR A 48 0.35 7.88 -11.88
CA THR A 48 -0.76 6.94 -12.03
C THR A 48 -0.49 5.64 -11.26
N GLY A 49 0.70 5.06 -11.37
CA GLY A 49 1.05 3.83 -10.64
C GLY A 49 0.98 4.00 -9.11
N ARG A 50 1.40 5.17 -8.60
CA ARG A 50 1.32 5.48 -7.17
C ARG A 50 -0.12 5.71 -6.70
N ALA A 51 -0.94 6.38 -7.51
CA ALA A 51 -2.36 6.56 -7.25
C ALA A 51 -3.10 5.21 -7.20
N ILE A 52 -2.81 4.30 -8.16
CA ILE A 52 -3.38 2.94 -8.17
C ILE A 52 -2.98 2.18 -6.90
N ARG A 53 -1.71 2.24 -6.50
CA ARG A 53 -1.26 1.61 -5.25
C ARG A 53 -2.01 2.14 -4.03
N ALA A 54 -2.16 3.47 -3.90
CA ALA A 54 -2.90 4.09 -2.81
C ALA A 54 -4.38 3.64 -2.80
N ALA A 55 -5.02 3.60 -3.97
CA ALA A 55 -6.39 3.14 -4.12
C ALA A 55 -6.56 1.67 -3.71
N SER A 56 -5.61 0.79 -4.06
CA SER A 56 -5.63 -0.61 -3.63
C SER A 56 -5.51 -0.75 -2.11
N MET A 57 -4.65 0.05 -1.47
CA MET A 57 -4.51 0.05 -0.01
C MET A 57 -5.75 0.59 0.70
N LEU A 58 -6.42 1.60 0.13
CA LEU A 58 -7.71 2.10 0.62
C LEU A 58 -8.80 1.02 0.51
N LYS A 59 -8.87 0.30 -0.61
CA LYS A 59 -9.82 -0.82 -0.77
C LYS A 59 -9.59 -1.91 0.29
N GLN A 60 -8.34 -2.26 0.57
CA GLN A 60 -8.00 -3.20 1.63
C GLN A 60 -8.41 -2.69 3.02
N ALA A 61 -8.17 -1.40 3.32
CA ALA A 61 -8.60 -0.78 4.57
C ALA A 61 -10.14 -0.80 4.72
N CYS A 62 -10.89 -0.48 3.66
CA CYS A 62 -12.35 -0.54 3.68
C CYS A 62 -12.88 -1.98 3.86
N ALA A 63 -12.26 -2.96 3.18
CA ALA A 63 -12.64 -4.36 3.32
C ALA A 63 -12.38 -4.89 4.73
N GLU A 64 -11.26 -4.50 5.35
CA GLU A 64 -10.96 -4.85 6.74
C GLU A 64 -11.88 -4.15 7.74
N ALA A 65 -12.24 -2.89 7.50
CA ALA A 65 -13.22 -2.19 8.33
C ALA A 65 -14.61 -2.86 8.25
N HIS A 66 -14.99 -3.39 7.08
CA HIS A 66 -16.23 -4.13 6.91
C HIS A 66 -16.22 -5.50 7.62
N ASN A 67 -15.08 -6.19 7.59
CA ASN A 67 -14.92 -7.51 8.23
C ASN A 67 -14.61 -7.43 9.74
N GLY A 68 -14.11 -6.30 10.23
CA GLY A 68 -13.78 -6.04 11.64
C GLY A 68 -14.87 -5.31 12.43
N GLY A 69 -16.04 -5.05 11.82
CA GLY A 69 -17.21 -4.43 12.45
C GLY A 69 -18.04 -5.36 13.35
N ALA A 70 -17.41 -6.36 13.96
CA ALA A 70 -17.97 -7.12 15.08
C ALA A 70 -17.04 -6.92 16.29
N ALA A 71 -17.18 -5.76 16.93
CA ALA A 71 -16.77 -5.57 18.32
C ALA A 71 -17.99 -5.80 19.21
#